data_AF-A0A1V4TED8-F1
#
_entry.id   AF-A0A1V4TED8-F1
#
_cell.length_a   1.000
_cell.length_b   1.000
_cell.length_c   1.000
_cell.angle_alpha   90.00
_cell.angle_beta   90.00
_cell.angle_gamma   90.00
#
_symmetry.space_group_name_H-M   'P 1'
#
loop_
_entity.id
_entity.type
_entity.pdbx_description
1 polymer ?
#
loop_
_entity_poly.entity_id
_entity_poly.type
_entity_poly.pdbx_seq_one_letter_code
_entity_poly.pdbx_strand_id
1 'polypeptide(L)'
;MNIYNALINFILFGLMFIFPLMIYLNLRKYKTAALGRLFSNKSQTIRVFQFFAVAMIIYSFNVFINILKDFYQISLLNSLYIITSIILSLLLIYVFYKLYRIMKL
;
A
#
# COMPACT_ATOMS: atom_id res chain seq x y z
N MET A 1 15.72 19.27 -3.85
CA MET A 1 14.63 18.32 -4.19
C MET A 1 13.75 18.99 -5.23
N ASN A 2 13.59 18.41 -6.43
CA ASN A 2 12.82 19.04 -7.52
C ASN A 2 11.33 19.12 -7.16
N ILE A 3 10.65 20.20 -7.59
CA ILE A 3 9.20 20.42 -7.38
C ILE A 3 8.38 19.22 -7.84
N TYR A 4 8.75 18.60 -8.97
CA TYR A 4 8.10 17.39 -9.48
C TYR A 4 8.17 16.20 -8.51
N ASN A 5 9.33 15.99 -7.87
CA ASN A 5 9.50 14.90 -6.90
C ASN A 5 8.66 15.16 -5.64
N ALA A 6 8.56 16.43 -5.22
CA ALA A 6 7.71 16.80 -4.10
C ALA A 6 6.21 16.56 -4.39
N LEU A 7 5.75 16.92 -5.60
CA LEU A 7 4.39 16.67 -6.06
C LEU A 7 4.06 15.16 -6.11
N ILE A 8 4.93 14.35 -6.68
CA ILE A 8 4.74 12.89 -6.75
C ILE A 8 4.64 12.29 -5.35
N ASN A 9 5.54 12.68 -4.44
CA ASN A 9 5.51 12.21 -3.06
C ASN A 9 4.22 12.62 -2.34
N PHE A 10 3.73 13.84 -2.58
CA PHE A 10 2.48 14.31 -2.01
C PHE A 10 1.26 13.54 -2.52
N ILE A 11 1.23 13.20 -3.82
CA ILE A 11 0.18 12.37 -4.41
C ILE A 11 0.21 10.96 -3.81
N LEU A 12 1.39 10.34 -3.73
CA LEU A 12 1.55 9.01 -3.14
C LEU A 12 1.08 9.00 -1.68
N PHE A 13 1.49 10.00 -0.90
CA PHE A 13 1.03 10.18 0.48
C PHE A 13 -0.49 10.32 0.56
N GLY A 14 -1.08 11.19 -0.27
CA GLY A 14 -2.53 11.40 -0.31
C GLY A 14 -3.29 10.12 -0.62
N LEU A 15 -2.88 9.36 -1.64
CA LEU A 15 -3.53 8.10 -2.00
C LEU A 15 -3.36 7.02 -0.92
N MET A 16 -2.16 6.91 -0.35
CA MET A 16 -1.87 5.97 0.74
C MET A 16 -2.63 6.30 2.02
N PHE A 17 -3.03 7.55 2.22
CA PHE A 17 -3.83 7.96 3.37
C PHE A 17 -5.35 7.85 3.11
N ILE A 18 -5.81 8.34 1.96
CA ILE A 18 -7.24 8.47 1.63
C ILE A 18 -7.90 7.10 1.50
N PHE A 19 -7.28 6.13 0.81
CA PHE A 19 -7.92 4.82 0.60
C PHE A 19 -8.13 4.04 1.91
N PRO A 20 -7.11 3.89 2.80
CA PRO A 20 -7.33 3.30 4.11
C PRO A 20 -8.37 4.04 4.95
N LEU A 21 -8.38 5.38 4.91
CA LEU A 21 -9.37 6.18 5.63
C LEU A 21 -10.79 5.88 5.14
N MET A 22 -10.99 5.81 3.82
CA MET A 22 -12.29 5.46 3.22
C MET A 22 -12.73 4.04 3.61
N ILE A 23 -11.81 3.06 3.63
CA ILE A 23 -12.10 1.71 4.11
C ILE A 23 -12.54 1.73 5.57
N TYR A 24 -11.80 2.45 6.42
CA TYR A 24 -12.08 2.56 7.84
C TYR A 24 -13.46 3.17 8.11
N LEU A 25 -13.77 4.29 7.46
CA LEU A 25 -15.07 4.95 7.59
C LEU A 25 -16.22 4.05 7.11
N ASN A 26 -16.02 3.34 6.00
CA ASN A 26 -17.02 2.41 5.48
C ASN A 26 -17.28 1.23 6.43
N LEU A 27 -16.21 0.66 7.02
CA LEU A 27 -16.33 -0.40 8.03
C LEU A 27 -16.99 0.08 9.31
N ARG A 28 -16.72 1.32 9.74
CA ARG A 28 -17.34 1.91 10.93
C ARG A 28 -18.84 2.08 10.75
N LYS A 29 -19.29 2.49 9.56
CA LYS A 29 -20.72 2.75 9.29
C LYS A 29 -21.49 1.49 8.87
N TYR A 30 -20.85 0.55 8.17
CA TYR A 30 -21.54 -0.56 7.52
C TYR A 30 -20.84 -1.91 7.70
N LYS A 31 -20.33 -2.18 8.90
CA LYS A 31 -19.51 -3.37 9.22
C LYS A 31 -20.02 -4.68 8.60
N THR A 32 -21.29 -5.03 8.84
CA THR A 32 -21.88 -6.31 8.40
C THR A 32 -22.04 -6.38 6.87
N ALA A 33 -22.56 -5.32 6.25
CA ALA A 33 -22.75 -5.27 4.81
C ALA A 33 -21.40 -5.23 4.04
N ALA A 34 -20.39 -4.52 4.56
CA ALA A 34 -19.05 -4.47 3.97
C ALA A 34 -18.35 -5.83 4.03
N LEU A 35 -18.45 -6.54 5.16
CA LEU A 35 -17.98 -7.91 5.30
C LEU A 35 -18.73 -8.87 4.36
N GLY A 36 -20.07 -8.74 4.29
CA GLY A 36 -20.89 -9.50 3.35
C GLY A 36 -20.41 -9.35 1.90
N ARG A 37 -20.07 -8.13 1.47
CA ARG A 37 -19.53 -7.89 0.12
C ARG A 37 -18.18 -8.55 -0.11
N LEU A 38 -17.27 -8.53 0.88
CA LEU A 38 -15.99 -9.25 0.79
C LEU A 38 -16.20 -10.76 0.59
N PHE A 39 -17.13 -11.36 1.33
CA PHE A 39 -17.45 -12.79 1.23
C PHE A 39 -18.30 -13.14 0.00
N SER A 40 -19.06 -12.21 -0.56
CA SER A 40 -19.75 -12.42 -1.84
C SER A 40 -18.79 -12.41 -3.02
N ASN A 41 -17.70 -11.63 -2.94
CA ASN A 41 -16.69 -11.49 -3.98
C ASN A 41 -15.38 -12.26 -3.65
N LYS A 42 -15.49 -13.50 -3.12
CA LYS A 42 -14.35 -14.26 -2.56
C LYS A 42 -13.13 -14.29 -3.47
N SER A 43 -13.29 -14.58 -4.76
CA SER A 43 -12.17 -14.68 -5.70
C SER A 43 -11.40 -13.36 -5.81
N GLN A 44 -12.10 -12.23 -5.89
CA GLN A 44 -11.47 -10.91 -5.95
C GLN A 44 -10.81 -10.57 -4.61
N THR A 45 -11.50 -10.83 -3.50
CA THR A 45 -10.99 -10.60 -2.15
C THR A 45 -9.70 -11.40 -1.90
N ILE A 46 -9.67 -12.69 -2.23
CA ILE A 46 -8.48 -13.55 -2.11
C ILE A 46 -7.32 -12.99 -2.93
N ARG A 47 -7.58 -12.59 -4.18
CA ARG A 47 -6.53 -12.00 -5.03
C ARG A 47 -5.95 -10.73 -4.40
N VAL A 48 -6.78 -9.88 -3.82
CA VAL A 48 -6.30 -8.67 -3.15
C VAL A 48 -5.49 -8.99 -1.89
N PHE A 49 -5.87 -10.01 -1.12
CA PHE A 49 -5.07 -10.50 0.00
C PHE A 49 -3.72 -11.11 -0.45
N GLN A 50 -3.67 -11.79 -1.60
CA GLN A 50 -2.41 -12.28 -2.17
C GLN A 50 -1.47 -11.12 -2.53
N PHE A 51 -1.99 -10.07 -3.20
CA PHE A 51 -1.21 -8.87 -3.48
C PHE A 51 -0.74 -8.15 -2.21
N PHE A 52 -1.58 -8.13 -1.17
CA PHE A 52 -1.19 -7.59 0.13
C PHE A 52 -0.06 -8.40 0.76
N ALA A 53 -0.11 -9.74 0.71
CA ALA A 53 0.97 -10.58 1.21
C ALA A 53 2.30 -10.32 0.48
N VAL A 54 2.27 -10.16 -0.84
CA VAL A 54 3.45 -9.78 -1.63
C VAL A 54 3.97 -8.40 -1.23
N ALA A 55 3.09 -7.42 -1.02
CA ALA A 55 3.47 -6.10 -0.53
C ALA A 55 4.16 -6.19 0.84
N MET A 56 3.68 -7.03 1.75
CA MET A 56 4.31 -7.21 3.06
C MET A 56 5.69 -7.86 2.99
N ILE A 57 5.91 -8.79 2.04
CA ILE A 57 7.25 -9.35 1.79
C ILE A 57 8.19 -8.24 1.31
N ILE A 58 7.77 -7.43 0.34
CA ILE A 58 8.56 -6.30 -0.18
C ILE A 58 8.84 -5.28 0.93
N TYR A 59 7.86 -5.00 1.79
CA TYR A 59 8.04 -4.14 2.95
C TYR A 59 9.13 -4.65 3.89
N SER A 60 9.13 -5.95 4.21
CA SER A 60 10.16 -6.56 5.05
C SER A 60 11.56 -6.39 4.43
N PHE A 61 11.71 -6.64 3.12
CA PHE A 61 12.96 -6.39 2.40
C PHE A 61 13.36 -4.91 2.42
N ASN A 62 12.41 -4.00 2.24
CA ASN A 62 12.65 -2.57 2.25
C ASN A 62 13.16 -2.09 3.63
N VAL A 63 12.57 -2.59 4.73
CA VAL A 63 13.04 -2.36 6.10
C VAL A 63 14.47 -2.87 6.27
N PHE A 64 14.76 -4.09 5.81
CA PHE A 64 16.10 -4.66 5.86
C PHE A 64 17.13 -3.81 5.09
N ILE A 65 16.81 -3.36 3.88
CA ILE A 65 17.67 -2.49 3.08
C ILE A 65 17.91 -1.15 3.81
N ASN A 66 16.87 -0.57 4.42
CA ASN A 66 17.02 0.69 5.15
C ASN A 66 17.97 0.55 6.34
N ILE A 67 17.86 -0.56 7.09
CA ILE A 67 18.81 -0.86 8.18
C ILE A 67 20.24 -0.97 7.64
N LEU A 68 20.47 -1.75 6.58
CA LEU A 68 21.81 -1.91 5.99
C LEU A 68 22.40 -0.58 5.50
N LYS A 69 21.58 0.27 4.90
CA LYS A 69 21.99 1.59 4.41
C LYS A 69 22.52 2.46 5.55
N ASP A 70 21.91 2.40 6.73
CA ASP A 70 22.34 3.17 7.90
C ASP A 70 23.73 2.71 8.41
N PHE A 71 24.09 1.44 8.20
CA PHE A 71 25.39 0.89 8.60
C PHE A 71 26.50 1.06 7.55
N TYR A 72 26.18 0.89 6.26
CA TYR A 72 27.21 0.73 5.23
C TYR A 72 27.33 1.92 4.26
N GLN A 73 26.44 2.92 4.31
CA GLN A 73 26.43 4.13 3.46
C GLN A 73 26.67 3.89 1.94
N ILE A 74 26.28 2.72 1.44
CA ILE A 74 26.48 2.34 0.03
C ILE A 74 25.44 3.04 -0.84
N SER A 75 25.88 3.76 -1.88
CA SER A 75 25.00 4.49 -2.81
C SER A 75 23.97 3.58 -3.50
N LEU A 76 24.34 2.34 -3.80
CA LEU A 76 23.44 1.32 -4.36
C LEU A 76 22.25 1.02 -3.43
N LEU A 77 22.46 0.95 -2.10
CA LEU A 77 21.39 0.68 -1.14
C LEU A 77 20.37 1.81 -1.09
N ASN A 78 20.81 3.07 -1.26
CA ASN A 78 19.90 4.21 -1.39
C ASN A 78 18.99 4.08 -2.62
N SER A 79 19.56 3.73 -3.78
CA SER A 79 18.79 3.55 -5.02
C SER A 79 17.79 2.38 -4.89
N LEU A 80 18.23 1.24 -4.34
CA LEU A 80 17.37 0.07 -4.12
C LEU A 80 16.23 0.37 -3.14
N TYR A 81 16.52 1.10 -2.06
CA TYR A 81 15.51 1.54 -1.10
C TYR A 81 14.44 2.41 -1.77
N ILE A 82 14.84 3.39 -2.58
CA ILE A 82 13.90 4.27 -3.29
C ILE A 82 13.01 3.47 -4.24
N ILE A 83 13.61 2.60 -5.07
CA ILE A 83 12.88 1.78 -6.05
C ILE A 83 11.87 0.86 -5.34
N THR A 84 12.32 0.12 -4.33
CA THR A 84 11.45 -0.80 -3.58
C THR A 84 10.34 -0.05 -2.82
N SER A 85 10.61 1.16 -2.33
CA SER A 85 9.60 2.00 -1.67
C SER A 85 8.50 2.44 -2.65
N ILE A 86 8.86 2.84 -3.87
CA ILE A 86 7.89 3.23 -4.90
C ILE A 86 7.02 2.03 -5.29
N ILE A 87 7.63 0.87 -5.53
CA ILE A 87 6.91 -0.37 -5.86
C ILE A 87 5.93 -0.73 -4.74
N LEU A 88 6.39 -0.65 -3.48
CA LEU A 88 5.55 -0.91 -2.32
C LEU A 88 4.36 0.05 -2.24
N SER A 89 4.58 1.35 -2.40
CA SER A 89 3.52 2.36 -2.40
C SER A 89 2.47 2.07 -3.48
N LEU A 90 2.89 1.74 -4.70
CA LEU A 90 1.98 1.41 -5.80
C LEU A 90 1.14 0.16 -5.50
N LEU A 91 1.77 -0.90 -4.96
CA LEU A 91 1.07 -2.12 -4.56
C LEU A 91 0.05 -1.86 -3.46
N LEU A 92 0.42 -1.09 -2.43
CA LEU A 92 -0.50 -0.76 -1.34
C LEU A 92 -1.67 0.10 -1.81
N ILE A 93 -1.42 1.10 -2.66
CA ILE A 93 -2.47 1.90 -3.30
C ILE A 93 -3.44 1.00 -4.06
N TYR A 94 -2.93 0.07 -4.87
CA TYR A 94 -3.76 -0.90 -5.59
C TYR A 94 -4.62 -1.75 -4.65
N VAL A 95 -4.00 -2.31 -3.60
CA VAL A 95 -4.68 -3.15 -2.59
C VAL A 95 -5.80 -2.37 -1.92
N PHE A 96 -5.52 -1.16 -1.41
CA PHE A 96 -6.51 -0.36 -0.70
C PHE A 96 -7.62 0.12 -1.63
N TYR A 97 -7.29 0.57 -2.84
CA TYR A 97 -8.29 0.93 -3.84
C TYR A 97 -9.22 -0.25 -4.16
N LYS A 98 -8.67 -1.45 -4.37
CA LYS A 98 -9.46 -2.64 -4.69
C LYS A 98 -10.31 -3.10 -3.52
N LEU A 99 -9.77 -3.13 -2.30
CA LEU A 99 -10.54 -3.44 -1.09
C LEU A 99 -11.69 -2.46 -0.92
N TYR A 100 -11.41 -1.15 -1.02
CA TYR A 100 -12.43 -0.12 -0.94
C TYR A 100 -13.52 -0.34 -1.98
N ARG A 101 -13.16 -0.61 -3.24
CA ARG A 101 -14.14 -0.85 -4.31
C ARG A 101 -15.02 -2.07 -4.05
N ILE A 102 -14.49 -3.16 -3.49
CA ILE A 102 -15.29 -4.34 -3.14
C ILE A 102 -16.26 -4.01 -2.00
N MET A 103 -15.80 -3.24 -1.02
CA MET A 103 -16.54 -2.96 0.21
C MET A 103 -17.49 -1.77 0.11
N LYS A 104 -17.24 -0.85 -0.82
CA LYS A 104 -18.00 0.40 -0.99
C LYS A 104 -19.46 0.04 -1.10
N LEU A 105 -20.29 0.56 -0.20
CA LEU A 105 -21.73 0.37 -0.18
C LEU A 105 -22.45 1.49 -0.91
#